data_AF-A0A5N8WYH4-F1
#
_entry.id   AF-A0A5N8WYH4-F1
#
_cell.length_a   1.000
_cell.length_b   1.000
_cell.length_c   1.000
_cell.angle_alpha   90.00
_cell.angle_beta   90.00
_cell.angle_gamma   90.00
#
_symmetry.space_group_name_H-M   'P 1'
#
loop_
_entity.id
_entity.type
_entity.pdbx_description
1 polymer ?
#
loop_
_entity_poly.entity_id
_entity_poly.type
_entity_poly.pdbx_seq_one_letter_code
_entity_poly.pdbx_strand_id
1 'polypeptide(L)'
;MLFEKTMLDTVTSGLAGCVDQWSALFAQATESLDEDEIRLAGLFRAILLERENTVVEATEAFLDEGPDADVVMDLFHCLDELSGVNGELADRAEECRRLVVPRTAA
;
A
#
# COMPACT_ATOMS: atom_id res chain seq x y z
N MET A 1 -7.28 -1.78 -13.29
CA MET A 1 -6.67 -0.87 -14.29
C MET A 1 -6.35 0.53 -13.77
N LEU A 2 -7.21 1.20 -12.97
CA LEU A 2 -6.88 2.55 -12.47
C LEU A 2 -5.76 2.52 -11.43
N PHE A 3 -5.77 1.55 -10.52
CA PHE A 3 -4.74 1.35 -9.51
C PHE A 3 -3.35 1.13 -10.13
N GLU A 4 -3.24 0.16 -11.04
CA GLU A 4 -2.01 -0.24 -11.71
C GLU A 4 -1.43 0.90 -12.55
N LYS A 5 -2.31 1.69 -13.18
CA LYS A 5 -1.88 2.90 -13.88
C LYS A 5 -1.30 3.93 -12.90
N THR A 6 -2.00 4.22 -11.80
CA THR A 6 -1.54 5.21 -10.82
C THR A 6 -0.25 4.73 -10.11
N MET A 7 -0.09 3.43 -9.89
CA MET A 7 1.17 2.81 -9.44
C MET A 7 2.30 3.05 -10.43
N LEU A 8 2.09 2.75 -11.71
CA LEU A 8 3.10 2.98 -12.74
C LEU A 8 3.48 4.47 -12.85
N ASP A 9 2.50 5.36 -12.84
CA ASP A 9 2.73 6.81 -12.86
C ASP A 9 3.53 7.25 -11.60
N THR A 10 3.24 6.65 -10.44
CA THR A 10 3.96 6.91 -9.18
C THR A 10 5.42 6.47 -9.25
N VAL A 11 5.69 5.26 -9.77
CA VAL A 11 7.05 4.72 -9.89
C VAL A 11 7.86 5.49 -10.95
N THR A 12 7.24 5.90 -12.03
CA THR A 12 7.92 6.57 -13.16
C THR A 12 8.12 8.07 -12.96
N SER A 13 7.16 8.75 -12.35
CA SER A 13 7.10 10.22 -12.28
C SER A 13 7.16 10.75 -10.85
N GLY A 14 7.11 9.87 -9.85
CA GLY A 14 7.13 10.22 -8.43
C GLY A 14 5.73 10.51 -7.87
N LEU A 15 5.57 10.21 -6.58
CA LEU A 15 4.30 10.32 -5.85
C LEU A 15 3.66 11.71 -5.89
N ALA A 16 4.45 12.78 -5.86
CA ALA A 16 3.95 14.16 -5.77
C ALA A 16 2.98 14.51 -6.92
N GLY A 17 3.17 13.94 -8.12
CA GLY A 17 2.28 14.13 -9.27
C GLY A 17 1.01 13.26 -9.24
N CYS A 18 0.95 12.27 -8.34
CA CYS A 18 -0.09 11.26 -8.29
C CYS A 18 -0.99 11.35 -7.05
N VAL A 19 -0.68 12.23 -6.08
CA VAL A 19 -1.41 12.39 -4.81
C VAL A 19 -2.92 12.55 -5.01
N ASP A 20 -3.34 13.42 -5.94
CA ASP A 20 -4.76 13.66 -6.21
C ASP A 20 -5.46 12.43 -6.80
N GLN A 21 -4.76 11.67 -7.66
CA GLN A 21 -5.30 10.46 -8.26
C GLN A 21 -5.47 9.35 -7.22
N TRP A 22 -4.47 9.17 -6.36
CA TRP A 22 -4.54 8.26 -5.23
C TRP A 22 -5.67 8.61 -4.27
N SER A 23 -5.79 9.89 -3.91
CA SER A 23 -6.86 10.37 -3.04
C SER A 23 -8.24 10.10 -3.63
N ALA A 24 -8.42 10.36 -4.93
CA ALA A 24 -9.68 10.10 -5.63
C ALA A 24 -9.98 8.59 -5.75
N LEU A 25 -8.96 7.76 -5.96
CA LEU A 25 -9.09 6.31 -6.05
C LEU A 25 -9.56 5.73 -4.71
N PHE A 26 -8.90 6.08 -3.60
CA PHE A 26 -9.27 5.58 -2.28
C PHE A 26 -10.62 6.11 -1.79
N ALA A 27 -11.05 7.29 -2.25
CA ALA A 27 -12.39 7.79 -1.95
C ALA A 27 -13.51 6.98 -2.64
N GLN A 28 -13.21 6.30 -3.75
CA GLN A 28 -14.17 5.47 -4.50
C GLN A 28 -14.12 3.99 -4.09
N ALA A 29 -13.02 3.56 -3.47
CA ALA A 29 -12.75 2.17 -3.11
C ALA A 29 -13.80 1.53 -2.17
N THR A 30 -14.56 2.32 -1.41
CA THR A 30 -15.51 1.80 -0.42
C THR A 30 -16.83 1.27 -0.99
N GLU A 31 -17.10 1.45 -2.28
CA GLU A 31 -18.40 1.10 -2.87
C GLU A 31 -18.43 -0.25 -3.60
N SER A 32 -17.28 -0.82 -3.96
CA SER A 32 -17.23 -2.01 -4.84
C SER A 32 -16.18 -3.06 -4.48
N LEU A 33 -15.37 -2.85 -3.45
CA LEU A 33 -14.32 -3.76 -3.03
C LEU A 33 -14.81 -4.71 -1.93
N ASP A 34 -14.21 -5.89 -1.85
CA ASP A 34 -14.40 -6.78 -0.71
C ASP A 34 -13.64 -6.29 0.54
N GLU A 35 -13.82 -6.98 1.68
CA GLU A 35 -13.25 -6.56 2.96
C GLU A 35 -11.71 -6.53 2.94
N ASP A 36 -11.07 -7.48 2.26
CA ASP A 36 -9.61 -7.55 2.21
C ASP A 36 -9.03 -6.52 1.24
N GLU A 37 -9.70 -6.29 0.11
CA GLU A 37 -9.38 -5.22 -0.82
C GLU A 37 -9.54 -3.83 -0.16
N ILE A 38 -10.58 -3.63 0.67
CA ILE A 38 -10.76 -2.39 1.45
C ILE A 38 -9.61 -2.21 2.44
N ARG A 39 -9.20 -3.27 3.15
CA ARG A 39 -8.09 -3.22 4.12
C ARG A 39 -6.76 -2.94 3.42
N LEU A 40 -6.50 -3.62 2.30
CA LEU A 40 -5.32 -3.40 1.48
C LEU A 40 -5.28 -1.96 0.95
N ALA A 41 -6.41 -1.42 0.50
CA ALA A 41 -6.53 -0.01 0.12
C ALA A 41 -6.25 0.94 1.28
N GLY A 42 -6.71 0.62 2.49
CA GLY A 42 -6.39 1.36 3.71
C GLY A 42 -4.88 1.40 4.01
N LEU A 43 -4.20 0.26 3.86
CA LEU A 43 -2.76 0.17 4.01
C LEU A 43 -2.01 1.00 2.94
N PHE A 44 -2.41 0.90 1.67
CA PHE A 44 -1.79 1.71 0.62
C PHE A 44 -2.02 3.20 0.81
N ARG A 45 -3.19 3.60 1.29
CA ARG A 45 -3.45 4.99 1.67
C ARG A 45 -2.45 5.47 2.73
N ALA A 46 -2.18 4.66 3.76
CA ALA A 46 -1.21 5.00 4.79
C ALA A 46 0.21 5.16 4.21
N ILE A 47 0.64 4.24 3.34
CA ILE A 47 1.96 4.27 2.69
C ILE A 47 2.11 5.50 1.79
N LEU A 48 1.12 5.76 0.92
CA LEU A 48 1.21 6.71 -0.17
C LEU A 48 0.83 8.13 0.21
N LEU A 49 -0.08 8.33 1.17
CA LEU A 49 -0.69 9.63 1.44
C LEU A 49 -0.49 10.13 2.87
N GLU A 50 -0.30 9.23 3.82
CA GLU A 50 -0.25 9.59 5.24
C GLU A 50 1.20 9.79 5.73
N ARG A 51 1.35 10.37 6.92
CA ARG A 51 2.66 10.74 7.48
C ARG A 51 3.28 9.57 8.26
N GLU A 52 4.59 9.64 8.46
CA GLU A 52 5.35 8.72 9.31
C GLU A 52 4.63 8.47 10.65
N ASN A 53 4.62 7.20 11.10
CA ASN A 53 3.82 6.57 12.18
C ASN A 53 2.48 5.94 11.77
N THR A 54 1.86 6.34 10.66
CA THR A 54 0.60 5.70 10.21
C THR A 54 0.83 4.34 9.54
N VAL A 55 1.99 4.14 8.91
CA VAL A 55 2.32 2.90 8.19
C VAL A 55 2.42 1.71 9.14
N VAL A 56 3.04 1.88 10.32
CA VAL A 56 3.17 0.79 11.31
C VAL A 56 1.79 0.34 11.78
N GLU A 57 0.97 1.29 12.26
CA GLU A 57 -0.37 1.01 12.77
C GLU A 57 -1.27 0.39 11.69
N ALA A 58 -1.23 0.92 10.45
CA ALA A 58 -1.98 0.37 9.33
C ALA A 58 -1.50 -1.03 8.94
N THR A 59 -0.19 -1.30 8.99
CA THR A 59 0.36 -2.62 8.69
C THR A 59 -0.06 -3.65 9.73
N GLU A 60 0.02 -3.30 11.02
CA GLU A 60 -0.43 -4.17 12.11
C GLU A 60 -1.92 -4.45 12.02
N ALA A 61 -2.75 -3.42 11.80
CA ALA A 61 -4.18 -3.58 11.61
C ALA A 61 -4.53 -4.45 10.40
N PHE A 62 -3.82 -4.30 9.28
CA PHE A 62 -3.98 -5.16 8.11
C PHE A 62 -3.67 -6.63 8.44
N LEU A 63 -2.62 -6.90 9.21
CA LEU A 63 -2.19 -8.26 9.54
C LEU A 63 -3.03 -8.94 10.63
N ASP A 64 -3.47 -8.19 11.64
CA ASP A 64 -4.27 -8.72 12.76
C ASP A 64 -5.64 -9.22 12.30
N GLU A 65 -6.14 -8.72 11.17
CA GLU A 65 -7.37 -9.18 10.53
C GLU A 65 -7.21 -10.48 9.74
N GLY A 66 -5.98 -10.98 9.57
CA GLY A 66 -5.68 -12.27 8.94
C GLY A 66 -5.94 -12.28 7.43
N PRO A 67 -5.21 -11.47 6.63
CA PRO A 67 -5.45 -11.35 5.20
C PRO A 67 -5.09 -12.65 4.47
N ASP A 68 -5.82 -12.92 3.39
CA ASP A 68 -5.54 -14.07 2.53
C ASP A 68 -4.13 -14.00 1.91
N ALA A 69 -3.57 -15.19 1.63
CA ALA A 69 -2.21 -15.30 1.10
C ALA A 69 -2.02 -14.60 -0.26
N ASP A 70 -3.06 -14.59 -1.10
CA ASP A 70 -3.04 -13.91 -2.40
C ASP A 70 -2.94 -12.38 -2.22
N VAL A 71 -3.66 -11.83 -1.22
CA VAL A 71 -3.62 -10.39 -0.88
C VAL A 71 -2.24 -10.01 -0.33
N VAL A 72 -1.64 -10.87 0.49
CA VAL A 72 -0.26 -10.69 0.99
C VAL A 72 0.75 -10.71 -0.16
N MET A 73 0.58 -11.60 -1.14
CA MET A 73 1.44 -11.66 -2.32
C MET A 73 1.33 -10.38 -3.17
N ASP A 74 0.11 -9.90 -3.40
CA ASP A 74 -0.13 -8.64 -4.12
C ASP A 74 0.45 -7.43 -3.40
N LEU A 75 0.34 -7.40 -2.07
CA LEU A 75 1.02 -6.41 -1.25
C LEU A 75 2.55 -6.46 -1.48
N PHE A 76 3.17 -7.64 -1.42
CA PHE A 76 4.62 -7.75 -1.63
C PHE A 76 5.06 -7.27 -3.01
N HIS A 77 4.30 -7.57 -4.08
CA HIS A 77 4.62 -7.07 -5.41
C HIS A 77 4.60 -5.53 -5.46
N CYS A 78 3.58 -4.91 -4.88
CA CYS A 78 3.49 -3.46 -4.85
C CYS A 78 4.59 -2.82 -3.98
N LEU A 79 4.92 -3.44 -2.84
CA LEU A 79 5.99 -2.94 -1.97
C LEU A 79 7.36 -3.02 -2.66
N ASP A 80 7.63 -4.03 -3.49
CA ASP A 80 8.87 -4.13 -4.26
C ASP A 80 9.00 -2.99 -5.28
N GLU A 81 7.92 -2.72 -6.02
CA GLU A 81 7.83 -1.59 -6.96
C GLU A 81 8.04 -0.24 -6.26
N LEU A 82 7.40 -0.03 -5.10
CA LEU A 82 7.52 1.20 -4.32
C LEU A 82 8.89 1.35 -3.64
N SER A 83 9.51 0.26 -3.20
CA SER A 83 10.86 0.29 -2.63
C SER A 83 11.92 0.63 -3.69
N GLY A 84 11.61 0.42 -4.97
CA GLY A 84 12.45 0.82 -6.10
C GLY A 84 12.46 2.34 -6.37
N VAL A 85 11.56 3.12 -5.77
CA VAL A 85 11.58 4.59 -5.89
C VAL A 85 12.59 5.20 -4.91
N ASN A 86 12.90 6.50 -5.04
CA ASN A 86 13.78 7.18 -4.09
C ASN A 86 12.99 8.00 -3.06
N GLY A 87 13.52 8.10 -1.85
CA GLY A 87 13.02 8.99 -0.78
C GLY A 87 11.98 8.33 0.13
N GLU A 88 11.23 9.16 0.86
CA GLU A 88 10.35 8.72 1.96
C GLU A 88 9.35 7.61 1.59
N LEU A 89 8.90 7.55 0.33
CA LEU A 89 7.99 6.51 -0.12
C LEU A 89 8.65 5.12 -0.12
N ALA A 90 9.92 5.03 -0.51
CA ALA A 90 10.65 3.78 -0.44
C ALA A 90 10.90 3.37 1.01
N ASP A 91 11.27 4.32 1.89
CA ASP A 91 11.48 4.05 3.31
C ASP A 91 10.21 3.47 3.96
N ARG A 92 9.03 4.02 3.62
CA ARG A 92 7.73 3.51 4.09
C ARG A 92 7.38 2.14 3.53
N ALA A 93 7.66 1.90 2.24
CA ALA A 93 7.43 0.59 1.63
C ALA A 93 8.32 -0.49 2.27
N GLU A 94 9.59 -0.17 2.52
CA GLU A 94 10.52 -1.06 3.23
C GLU A 94 10.09 -1.31 4.68
N GLU A 95 9.61 -0.28 5.38
CA GLU A 95 9.09 -0.42 6.74
C GLU A 95 7.90 -1.37 6.80
N CYS A 96 6.91 -1.18 5.92
CA CYS A 96 5.76 -2.08 5.78
C CYS A 96 6.23 -3.51 5.51
N ARG A 97 7.14 -3.70 4.53
CA ARG A 97 7.66 -5.01 4.17
C ARG A 97 8.33 -5.72 5.35
N ARG A 98 9.12 -4.99 6.14
CA ARG A 98 9.82 -5.52 7.33
C ARG A 98 8.85 -6.02 8.41
N LEU A 99 7.66 -5.44 8.51
CA LEU A 99 6.62 -5.86 9.46
C LEU A 99 5.83 -7.07 8.94
N VAL A 100 5.56 -7.14 7.64
CA VAL A 100 4.80 -8.24 7.02
C VAL A 100 5.60 -9.55 6.99
N VAL A 101 6.87 -9.52 6.55
CA VAL A 101 7.70 -10.73 6.33
C VAL A 101 7.71 -11.70 7.53
N PRO A 102 7.97 -11.26 8.78
CA PRO A 102 8.00 -12.18 9.92
C PRO A 102 6.63 -12.79 10.27
N ARG A 103 5.53 -12.12 9.90
CA ARG A 103 4.15 -12.51 10.25
C ARG A 103 3.54 -13.47 9.24
N THR A 104 4.09 -13.53 8.03
CA THR A 104 3.58 -14.37 6.93
C THR A 104 4.51 -15.51 6.56
N ALA A 105 5.69 -15.60 7.18
CA ALA A 105 6.66 -16.70 7.02
C ALA A 105 6.39 -17.92 7.95
N ALA A 106 5.25 -17.95 8.64
CA ALA A 106 4.84 -19.00 9.58
C ALA A 106 3.86 -19.98 8.91
#